data_AF-A0A9Y2G4L4-F1
#
_entry.id   AF-A0A9Y2G4L4-F1
#
_cell.length_a   1.000
_cell.length_b   1.000
_cell.length_c   1.000
_cell.angle_alpha   90.00
_cell.angle_beta   90.00
_cell.angle_gamma   90.00
#
_symmetry.space_group_name_H-M   'P 1'
#
loop_
_entity.id
_entity.type
_entity.pdbx_description
1 polymer ?
#
loop_
_entity_poly.entity_id
_entity_poly.type
_entity_poly.pdbx_seq_one_letter_code
_entity_poly.pdbx_strand_id
1 'polypeptide(L)' 'MQPSMTFEICHALTQLTRQLLEAGEHATETHVLAKGQVYRVALSLEPVPTEELPDVIQRYR' A
#
# COMPACT_ATOMS: atom_id res chain seq x y z
N MET A 1 0.87 -6.58 20.01
CA MET A 1 0.94 -5.15 19.63
C MET A 1 1.30 -5.10 18.15
N GLN A 2 0.45 -4.54 17.29
CA GLN A 2 0.86 -4.27 15.91
C GLN A 2 2.01 -3.24 15.98
N PRO A 3 3.17 -3.51 15.37
CA PRO A 3 4.23 -2.51 15.31
C PRO A 3 3.67 -1.27 14.59
N SER A 4 3.90 -0.08 15.16
CA SER A 4 3.51 1.15 14.48
C SER A 4 4.27 1.20 13.15
N MET A 5 3.56 1.21 12.02
CA MET A 5 4.22 1.37 10.73
C MET A 5 5.02 2.68 10.75
N THR A 6 6.33 2.58 10.55
CA THR A 6 7.19 3.76 10.52
C THR A 6 6.99 4.50 9.20
N PHE A 7 7.34 5.79 9.16
CA PHE A 7 7.22 6.58 7.94
C PHE A 7 7.92 5.93 6.73
N GLU A 8 9.10 5.34 6.94
CA GLU A 8 9.88 4.66 5.90
C GLU A 8 9.17 3.42 5.36
N ILE A 9 8.50 2.65 6.24
CA ILE A 9 7.68 1.51 5.82
C ILE A 9 6.47 2.01 5.02
N CYS A 10 5.75 3.02 5.51
CA CYS A 10 4.63 3.62 4.78
C CYS A 10 5.06 4.16 3.40
N HIS A 11 6.22 4.80 3.33
CA HIS A 11 6.80 5.32 2.09
C HIS A 11 7.12 4.18 1.12
N ALA A 12 7.80 3.11 1.57
CA ALA A 12 8.10 1.95 0.75
C ALA A 12 6.83 1.25 0.24
N LEU A 13 5.81 1.10 1.10
CA LEU A 13 4.51 0.56 0.71
C LEU A 13 3.82 1.44 -0.33
N THR A 14 3.86 2.77 -0.17
CA THR A 14 3.29 3.71 -1.14
C THR A 14 3.97 3.59 -2.51
N GLN A 15 5.30 3.48 -2.53
CA GLN A 15 6.05 3.25 -3.77
C GLN A 15 5.68 1.92 -4.43
N LEU A 16 5.54 0.86 -3.63
CA LEU A 16 5.14 -0.45 -4.11
C LEU A 16 3.72 -0.44 -4.69
N THR A 17 2.76 0.17 -3.99
CA THR A 17 1.39 0.37 -4.49
C THR A 17 1.38 1.07 -5.85
N ARG A 18 2.18 2.13 -6.02
CA ARG A 18 2.28 2.82 -7.31
C ARG A 18 2.81 1.91 -8.42
N GLN A 19 3.84 1.13 -8.14
CA GLN A 19 4.39 0.18 -9.12
C GLN A 19 3.36 -0.87 -9.55
N LEU A 20 2.53 -1.35 -8.62
CA LEU A 20 1.44 -2.28 -8.95
C LEU A 20 0.41 -1.63 -9.87
N LEU A 21 -0.03 -0.41 -9.54
CA LEU A 21 -0.96 0.36 -10.37
C LEU A 21 -0.41 0.63 -11.77
N GLU A 22 0.86 1.02 -11.89
CA GLU A 22 1.53 1.26 -13.17
C GLU A 22 1.69 -0.03 -14.00
N ALA A 23 1.88 -1.17 -13.34
CA ALA A 23 1.98 -2.47 -13.97
C ALA A 23 0.62 -3.10 -14.32
N GLY A 24 -0.49 -2.54 -13.83
CA GLY A 24 -1.82 -3.16 -13.94
C GLY A 24 -1.97 -4.43 -13.09
N GLU A 25 -1.13 -4.59 -12.07
CA GLU A 25 -1.13 -5.74 -11.17
C GLU A 25 -1.97 -5.44 -9.92
N HIS A 26 -2.72 -6.46 -9.46
CA HIS A 26 -3.61 -6.32 -8.30
C HIS A 26 -3.00 -6.86 -7.01
N ALA A 27 -1.92 -7.65 -7.07
CA ALA A 27 -1.29 -8.20 -5.89
C ALA A 27 0.20 -8.47 -6.12
N THR A 28 0.97 -8.48 -5.03
CA THR A 28 2.38 -8.90 -5.04
C THR A 28 2.79 -9.48 -3.69
N GLU A 29 3.76 -10.38 -3.71
CA GLU A 29 4.55 -10.77 -2.54
C GLU A 29 6.01 -10.45 -2.83
N THR A 30 6.60 -9.54 -2.06
CA THR A 30 7.96 -9.05 -2.31
C THR A 30 8.67 -8.64 -1.01
N HIS A 31 9.89 -8.13 -1.16
CA HIS A 31 10.68 -7.59 -0.07
C HIS A 31 10.86 -6.09 -0.22
N VAL A 32 10.76 -5.35 0.88
CA VAL A 32 11.04 -3.91 0.92
C VAL A 32 12.15 -3.63 1.94
N LEU A 33 13.01 -2.66 1.63
CA LEU A 33 14.04 -2.17 2.54
C LEU A 33 13.53 -0.92 3.27
N ALA A 34 13.43 -0.95 4.58
CA ALA A 34 13.10 0.21 5.41
C ALA A 34 13.96 0.21 6.69
N LYS A 35 14.47 1.36 7.12
CA LYS A 35 15.36 1.49 8.28
C LYS A 35 16.56 0.52 8.29
N GLY A 36 17.10 0.20 7.12
CA GLY A 36 18.21 -0.77 6.99
C GLY A 36 17.81 -2.23 7.25
N GLN A 37 16.51 -2.53 7.36
CA GLN A 37 15.98 -3.88 7.52
C GLN A 37 15.16 -4.28 6.29
N VAL A 38 15.20 -5.57 5.97
CA VAL A 38 14.40 -6.15 4.89
C VAL A 38 13.12 -6.74 5.49
N TYR A 39 11.98 -6.34 4.96
CA TYR A 39 10.66 -6.83 5.36
C TYR A 39 10.03 -7.60 4.21
N ARG A 40 9.42 -8.76 4.52
CA ARG A 40 8.51 -9.44 3.61
C ARG A 40 7.15 -8.74 3.64
N VAL A 41 6.61 -8.46 2.46
CA VAL A 41 5.36 -7.75 2.28
C VAL A 41 4.51 -8.52 1.29
N ALA A 42 3.26 -8.80 1.68
CA ALA A 42 2.19 -9.13 0.76
C ALA A 42 1.27 -7.91 0.66
N LEU A 43 0.99 -7.46 -0.57
CA LEU A 43 0.15 -6.32 -0.85
C LEU A 43 -0.90 -6.71 -1.88
N SER A 44 -2.16 -6.33 -1.65
CA SER A 44 -3.26 -6.45 -2.60
C SER A 44 -3.95 -5.10 -2.78
N LEU A 45 -4.37 -4.80 -4.00
CA LEU A 45 -5.16 -3.64 -4.38
C LEU A 45 -6.58 -4.08 -4.66
N GLU A 46 -7.50 -3.67 -3.80
CA GLU A 46 -8.93 -3.92 -3.96
C GLU A 46 -9.59 -2.67 -4.58
N PRO A 47 -10.26 -2.80 -5.73
CA PRO A 47 -10.99 -1.68 -6.31
C PRO A 47 -12.11 -1.23 -5.37
N VAL A 48 -12.21 0.09 -5.17
CA VAL A 48 -13.35 0.66 -4.45
C VAL A 48 -14.58 0.60 -5.35
N PRO A 49 -15.72 0.04 -4.89
CA PRO A 49 -16.98 0.07 -5.62
C PRO A 49 -17.41 1.52 -5.95
N THR A 50 -18.06 1.71 -7.09
CA THR A 50 -18.38 3.08 -7.58
C THR A 50 -19.31 3.82 -6.62
N GLU A 51 -20.24 3.09 -6.02
CA GLU A 51 -21.19 3.52 -5.00
C GLU A 51 -20.52 4.02 -3.71
N GLU A 52 -19.31 3.54 -3.39
CA GLU A 52 -18.56 3.91 -2.18
C GLU A 52 -17.56 5.05 -2.42
N LEU A 53 -17.29 5.41 -3.68
CA LEU A 53 -16.33 6.46 -4.03
C LEU A 53 -16.60 7.80 -3.33
N PRO A 54 -17.85 8.30 -3.21
CA PRO A 54 -18.11 9.56 -2.52
C PRO A 54 -17.64 9.53 -1.06
N ASP A 55 -17.92 8.44 -0.35
CA ASP A 55 -17.57 8.27 1.05
C ASP A 55 -16.06 8.11 1.25
N VAL A 56 -15.39 7.41 0.34
CA VAL A 56 -13.93 7.25 0.37
C VAL A 56 -13.25 8.60 0.12
N ILE A 57 -13.68 9.36 -0.90
CA ILE A 57 -13.12 10.69 -1.20
C ILE A 57 -13.33 11.65 -0.02
N GLN A 58 -14.47 11.60 0.65
CA GLN A 58 -14.75 12.46 1.81
C GLN A 58 -13.79 12.21 2.97
N ARG A 59 -13.32 10.98 3.18
CA ARG A 59 -12.37 10.62 4.26
C ARG A 59 -10.97 11.22 4.09
N TYR A 60 -10.62 11.68 2.89
CA TYR A 60 -9.34 12.31 2.58
C TYR A 60 -9.36 13.84 2.63
N ARG A 61 -10.53 14.45 2.88
CA ARG A 61 -10.66 15.90 3.11
C ARG A 61 -10.48 16.24 4.58
#